data_AF-A0A923RRT2-F1
#
_entry.id   AF-A0A923RRT2-F1
#
_cell.length_a   1.000
_cell.length_b   1.000
_cell.length_c   1.000
_cell.angle_alpha   90.00
_cell.angle_beta   90.00
_cell.angle_gamma   90.00
#
_symmetry.space_group_name_H-M   'P 1'
#
loop_
_entity.id
_entity.type
_entity.pdbx_description
1 polymer ?
#
loop_
_entity_poly.entity_id
_entity_poly.type
_entity_poly.pdbx_seq_one_letter_code
_entity_poly.pdbx_strand_id
1 'polypeptide(L)'
;MIIGEELKILTQKIGVEELLDKILKMYFKEMREKCLHDVEKEYQESRKSLERILDDDQKAGLKTIEELYEENYKYCISFGFKKGLYSGFEQYFMEESTKSPFDEYVHDNLLTMPNMRKHRKYYERKTRTNEIFERIQKSLKEHDSEQMTTFFCTFGEKELGVLRYSFYMGYRYALDIVEEIDLLGTVKITEKILYTEYKLGFTMTRKEREKQEKHLMKEIE
;
A
#
# COMPACT_ATOMS: atom_id res chain seq x y z
N MET A 1 0.28 19.84 29.58
CA MET A 1 0.25 18.38 29.35
C MET A 1 1.17 18.08 28.17
N ILE A 2 2.48 18.03 28.43
CA ILE A 2 3.53 18.16 27.38
C ILE A 2 3.79 16.82 26.65
N ILE A 3 3.72 15.69 27.37
CA ILE A 3 4.03 14.36 26.81
C ILE A 3 3.07 13.95 25.68
N GLY A 4 1.77 14.23 25.84
CA GLY A 4 0.77 13.87 24.83
C GLY A 4 0.94 14.63 23.51
N GLU A 5 1.40 15.88 23.58
CA GLU A 5 1.68 16.71 22.41
C GLU A 5 2.94 16.23 21.69
N GLU A 6 4.01 15.93 22.44
CA GLU A 6 5.25 15.36 21.87
C GLU A 6 5.02 14.02 21.18
N LEU A 7 4.24 13.11 21.79
CA LEU A 7 3.87 11.84 21.17
C LEU A 7 3.10 12.03 19.85
N LYS A 8 2.23 13.04 19.80
CA LYS A 8 1.50 13.39 18.59
C LYS A 8 2.43 13.91 17.49
N ILE A 9 3.40 14.76 17.85
CA ILE A 9 4.42 15.27 16.92
C ILE A 9 5.26 14.13 16.37
N LEU A 10 5.77 13.24 17.22
CA LEU A 10 6.54 12.06 16.81
C LEU A 10 5.73 11.17 15.86
N THR A 11 4.45 10.95 16.17
CA THR A 11 3.55 10.15 15.34
C THR A 11 3.28 10.79 13.98
N GLN A 12 3.18 12.12 13.91
CA GLN A 12 2.99 12.86 12.66
C GLN A 12 4.22 12.78 11.75
N LYS A 13 5.42 12.70 12.33
CA LYS A 13 6.68 12.54 11.57
C LYS A 13 6.88 11.16 10.93
N ILE A 14 6.06 10.16 11.27
CA ILE A 14 6.11 8.82 10.66
C ILE A 14 5.48 8.82 9.26
N GLY A 15 4.59 9.77 8.94
CA GLY A 15 3.84 9.84 7.68
C GLY A 15 4.16 11.07 6.85
N VAL A 16 5.46 11.36 6.65
CA VAL A 16 5.91 12.55 5.91
C VAL A 16 5.80 12.31 4.41
N GLU A 17 5.50 13.37 3.66
CA GLU A 17 5.39 13.40 2.20
C GLU A 17 6.58 12.76 1.48
N GLU A 18 7.80 13.02 1.96
CA GLU A 18 9.03 12.39 1.43
C GLU A 18 9.02 10.85 1.48
N LEU A 19 8.29 10.26 2.44
CA LEU A 19 8.20 8.82 2.58
C LEU A 19 7.21 8.23 1.56
N LEU A 20 6.14 8.95 1.22
CA LEU A 20 5.19 8.52 0.19
C LEU A 20 5.88 8.34 -1.15
N ASP A 21 6.65 9.34 -1.59
CA ASP A 21 7.39 9.28 -2.85
C ASP A 21 8.39 8.12 -2.89
N LYS A 22 9.10 7.87 -1.78
CA LYS A 22 10.05 6.76 -1.68
C LYS A 22 9.34 5.42 -1.78
N ILE A 23 8.23 5.25 -1.06
CA ILE A 23 7.44 4.02 -1.08
C ILE A 23 6.88 3.75 -2.49
N LEU A 24 6.28 4.76 -3.12
CA LEU A 24 5.75 4.61 -4.48
C LEU A 24 6.86 4.27 -5.48
N LYS A 25 8.03 4.91 -5.39
CA LYS A 25 9.19 4.57 -6.23
C LYS A 25 9.65 3.13 -6.04
N MET A 26 9.70 2.64 -4.80
CA MET A 26 10.05 1.23 -4.51
C MET A 26 9.00 0.28 -5.09
N TYR A 27 7.72 0.57 -4.87
CA TYR A 27 6.61 -0.22 -5.39
C TYR A 27 6.63 -0.30 -6.92
N PHE A 28 6.72 0.83 -7.62
CA PHE A 28 6.76 0.85 -9.08
C PHE A 28 8.00 0.15 -9.64
N LYS A 29 9.15 0.27 -8.96
CA LYS A 29 10.35 -0.49 -9.34
C LYS A 29 10.09 -1.99 -9.24
N GLU A 30 9.51 -2.46 -8.15
CA GLU A 30 9.20 -3.88 -7.96
C GLU A 30 8.21 -4.40 -9.03
N MET A 31 7.15 -3.65 -9.33
CA MET A 31 6.15 -4.08 -10.32
C MET A 31 6.76 -4.23 -11.72
N ARG A 32 7.68 -3.33 -12.11
CA ARG A 32 8.43 -3.44 -13.37
C ARG A 32 9.40 -4.61 -13.38
N GLU A 33 10.17 -4.80 -12.30
CA GLU A 33 11.17 -5.87 -12.21
C GLU A 33 10.56 -7.27 -12.20
N LYS A 34 9.33 -7.40 -11.69
CA LYS A 34 8.59 -8.67 -11.68
C LYS A 34 7.79 -8.93 -12.97
N CYS A 35 7.88 -8.05 -13.99
CA CYS A 35 7.09 -8.10 -15.22
C CYS A 35 5.58 -8.29 -14.97
N LEU A 36 5.08 -7.79 -13.84
CA LEU A 36 3.67 -7.95 -13.47
C LEU A 36 2.84 -6.92 -14.21
N HIS A 37 3.19 -5.65 -14.04
CA HIS A 37 2.45 -4.52 -14.59
C HIS A 37 3.21 -3.20 -14.48
N ASP A 38 2.98 -2.24 -15.38
CA ASP A 38 3.49 -0.87 -15.23
C ASP A 38 2.36 0.09 -14.84
N VAL A 39 1.97 0.00 -13.57
CA VAL A 39 0.88 0.79 -12.94
C VAL A 39 1.03 2.29 -13.19
N GLU A 40 2.27 2.79 -13.19
CA GLU A 40 2.51 4.21 -13.41
C GLU A 40 2.33 4.59 -14.88
N LYS A 41 2.81 3.75 -15.81
CA LYS A 41 2.56 3.96 -17.23
C LYS A 41 1.07 3.96 -17.54
N GLU A 42 0.31 3.00 -17.02
CA GLU A 42 -1.14 2.94 -17.23
C GLU A 42 -1.86 4.17 -16.69
N TYR A 43 -1.51 4.59 -15.48
CA TYR A 43 -2.04 5.80 -14.91
C TYR A 43 -1.81 7.00 -15.84
N GLN A 44 -0.59 7.18 -16.36
CA GLN A 44 -0.26 8.28 -17.25
C GLN A 44 -1.00 8.20 -18.59
N GLU A 45 -1.11 7.00 -19.17
CA GLU A 45 -1.80 6.77 -20.44
C GLU A 45 -3.31 7.03 -20.31
N SER A 46 -3.96 6.47 -19.28
CA SER A 46 -5.38 6.71 -19.02
C SER A 46 -5.65 8.17 -18.66
N ARG A 47 -4.80 8.80 -17.83
CA ARG A 47 -4.95 10.22 -17.48
C ARG A 47 -4.90 11.12 -18.72
N LYS A 48 -3.94 10.89 -19.62
CA LYS A 48 -3.80 11.63 -20.87
C LYS A 48 -4.96 11.37 -21.84
N SER A 49 -5.49 10.16 -21.87
CA SER A 49 -6.68 9.83 -22.66
C SER A 49 -7.90 10.60 -22.15
N LEU A 50 -8.15 10.56 -20.84
CA LEU A 50 -9.24 11.26 -20.17
C LEU A 50 -9.16 12.79 -20.38
N GLU A 51 -7.97 13.40 -20.34
CA GLU A 51 -7.80 14.84 -20.59
C GLU A 51 -8.35 15.33 -21.94
N ARG A 52 -8.32 14.47 -22.95
CA ARG A 52 -8.74 14.82 -24.31
C ARG A 52 -10.26 14.80 -24.48
N ILE A 53 -10.95 14.03 -23.63
CA ILE A 53 -12.37 13.74 -23.79
C ILE A 53 -13.24 14.42 -22.72
N LEU A 54 -12.68 14.67 -21.53
CA LEU A 54 -13.42 15.24 -20.41
C LEU A 54 -13.59 16.75 -20.55
N ASP A 55 -14.74 17.24 -20.10
CA ASP A 55 -14.97 18.67 -19.88
C ASP A 55 -14.22 19.19 -18.64
N ASP A 56 -14.26 20.51 -18.42
CA ASP A 56 -13.51 21.16 -17.35
C ASP A 56 -14.00 20.76 -15.95
N ASP A 57 -15.30 20.53 -15.78
CA ASP A 57 -15.90 20.12 -14.50
C ASP A 57 -15.49 18.67 -14.15
N GLN A 58 -15.48 17.78 -15.14
CA GLN A 58 -15.01 16.41 -15.00
C GLN A 58 -13.50 16.35 -14.72
N LYS A 59 -12.69 17.18 -15.39
CA LYS A 59 -11.25 17.32 -15.12
C LYS A 59 -10.98 17.80 -13.70
N ALA A 60 -11.72 18.79 -13.22
CA ALA A 60 -11.65 19.23 -11.83
C ALA A 60 -12.04 18.10 -10.87
N GLY A 61 -13.02 17.27 -11.26
CA GLY A 61 -13.36 16.03 -10.56
C GLY A 61 -12.20 15.03 -10.46
N LEU A 62 -11.50 14.76 -11.57
CA LEU A 62 -10.31 13.89 -11.56
C LEU A 62 -9.23 14.42 -10.64
N LYS A 63 -8.95 15.72 -10.70
CA LYS A 63 -7.97 16.34 -9.81
C LYS A 63 -8.35 16.18 -8.34
N THR A 64 -9.64 16.34 -8.03
CA THR A 64 -10.15 16.12 -6.67
C THR A 64 -9.95 14.65 -6.23
N ILE A 65 -10.15 13.68 -7.13
CA ILE A 65 -9.88 12.25 -6.84
C ILE A 65 -8.40 12.04 -6.52
N GLU A 66 -7.49 12.61 -7.31
CA GLU A 66 -6.03 12.54 -7.11
C GLU A 66 -5.65 13.08 -5.73
N GLU A 67 -6.12 14.29 -5.38
CA GLU A 67 -5.86 14.94 -4.09
C GLU A 67 -6.41 14.11 -2.92
N LEU A 68 -7.62 13.54 -3.04
CA LEU A 68 -8.22 12.71 -1.99
C LEU A 68 -7.47 11.40 -1.78
N TYR A 69 -6.97 10.78 -2.86
CA TYR A 69 -6.17 9.56 -2.77
C TYR A 69 -4.79 9.82 -2.17
N GLU A 70 -4.12 10.90 -2.55
CA GLU A 70 -2.84 11.28 -1.96
C GLU A 70 -2.95 11.43 -0.44
N GLU A 71 -4.00 12.10 0.02
CA GLU A 71 -4.32 12.26 1.43
C GLU A 71 -4.66 10.91 2.12
N ASN A 72 -5.26 9.97 1.40
CA ASN A 72 -5.46 8.60 1.89
C ASN A 72 -4.16 7.79 1.91
N TYR A 73 -3.23 7.99 0.97
CA TYR A 73 -1.92 7.33 1.00
C TYR A 73 -1.10 7.78 2.20
N LYS A 74 -1.07 9.09 2.50
CA LYS A 74 -0.43 9.62 3.72
C LYS A 74 -1.00 8.96 4.99
N TYR A 75 -2.32 8.77 5.02
CA TYR A 75 -2.97 8.03 6.10
C TYR A 75 -2.55 6.55 6.15
N CYS A 76 -2.53 5.87 5.00
CA CYS A 76 -2.11 4.48 4.85
C CYS A 76 -0.68 4.25 5.34
N ILE A 77 0.24 5.21 5.15
CA ILE A 77 1.61 5.10 5.66
C ILE A 77 1.62 5.00 7.18
N SER A 78 1.01 5.97 7.85
CA SER A 78 0.97 5.97 9.31
C SER A 78 0.24 4.75 9.87
N PHE A 79 -0.84 4.33 9.20
CA PHE A 79 -1.61 3.17 9.60
C PHE A 79 -0.82 1.87 9.43
N GLY A 80 -0.29 1.62 8.23
CA GLY A 80 0.49 0.43 7.89
C GLY A 80 1.70 0.28 8.80
N PHE A 81 2.49 1.36 8.97
CA PHE A 81 3.66 1.35 9.85
C PHE A 81 3.33 0.91 11.28
N LYS A 82 2.26 1.46 11.88
CA LYS A 82 1.85 1.09 13.24
C LYS A 82 1.42 -0.38 13.34
N LYS A 83 0.73 -0.89 12.31
CA LYS A 83 0.32 -2.30 12.26
C LYS A 83 1.51 -3.24 12.08
N GLY A 84 2.49 -2.85 11.27
CA GLY A 84 3.76 -3.54 11.13
C GLY A 84 4.52 -3.61 12.46
N LEU A 85 4.67 -2.46 13.12
CA LEU A 85 5.34 -2.35 14.42
C LEU A 85 4.70 -3.26 15.47
N TYR A 86 3.38 -3.20 15.58
CA TYR A 86 2.61 -4.09 16.45
C TYR A 86 2.87 -5.56 16.12
N SER A 87 2.87 -5.92 14.83
CA SER A 87 3.05 -7.31 14.39
C SER A 87 4.42 -7.87 14.74
N GLY A 88 5.48 -7.07 14.60
CA GLY A 88 6.83 -7.49 14.96
C GLY A 88 6.97 -7.75 16.46
N PHE A 89 6.42 -6.86 17.29
CA PHE A 89 6.40 -7.08 18.74
C PHE A 89 5.54 -8.27 19.14
N GLU A 90 4.34 -8.42 18.57
CA GLU A 90 3.47 -9.55 18.87
C GLU A 90 4.16 -10.88 18.55
N GLN A 91 4.77 -11.01 17.37
CA GLN A 91 5.48 -12.23 16.99
C GLN A 91 6.64 -12.60 17.91
N TYR A 92 7.31 -11.58 18.47
CA TYR A 92 8.43 -11.76 19.39
C TYR A 92 7.97 -12.12 20.82
N PHE A 93 7.00 -11.41 21.36
CA PHE A 93 6.57 -11.57 22.75
C PHE A 93 5.52 -12.68 22.95
N MET A 94 4.79 -13.06 21.91
CA MET A 94 3.75 -14.09 21.99
C MET A 94 4.23 -15.41 21.38
N GLU A 95 3.96 -16.51 22.08
CA GLU A 95 4.22 -17.87 21.55
C GLU A 95 3.41 -18.09 20.27
N GLU A 96 2.09 -17.88 20.36
CA GLU A 96 1.17 -17.91 19.22
C GLU A 96 0.84 -16.50 18.74
N SER A 97 1.08 -16.25 17.47
CA SER A 97 0.78 -14.99 16.79
C SER A 97 0.09 -15.29 15.46
N THR A 98 -0.61 -14.32 14.89
CA THR A 98 -1.26 -14.52 13.59
C THR A 98 -0.23 -14.88 12.50
N LYS A 99 -0.63 -15.78 11.60
CA LYS A 99 0.17 -16.17 10.42
C LYS A 99 -0.02 -15.19 9.26
N SER A 100 -1.07 -14.38 9.29
CA SER A 100 -1.40 -13.41 8.23
C SER A 100 -1.57 -12.01 8.83
N PRO A 101 -0.52 -11.43 9.45
CA PRO A 101 -0.65 -10.15 10.15
C PRO A 101 -1.04 -9.00 9.23
N PHE A 102 -0.63 -9.02 7.96
CA PHE A 102 -1.06 -8.02 6.99
C PHE A 102 -2.56 -8.15 6.67
N ASP A 103 -3.06 -9.36 6.39
CA ASP A 103 -4.46 -9.57 6.09
C ASP A 103 -5.33 -9.17 7.29
N GLU A 104 -4.99 -9.67 8.47
CA GLU A 104 -5.79 -9.45 9.68
C GLU A 104 -5.73 -7.99 10.15
N TYR A 105 -4.53 -7.41 10.27
CA TYR A 105 -4.39 -6.09 10.88
C TYR A 105 -4.50 -4.92 9.91
N VAL A 106 -4.30 -5.17 8.61
CA VAL A 106 -4.37 -4.13 7.59
C VAL A 106 -5.59 -4.31 6.70
N HIS A 107 -5.67 -5.41 5.96
CA HIS A 107 -6.74 -5.62 4.99
C HIS A 107 -8.12 -5.62 5.66
N ASP A 108 -8.32 -6.47 6.66
CA ASP A 108 -9.62 -6.65 7.31
C ASP A 108 -10.03 -5.45 8.17
N ASN A 109 -9.07 -4.65 8.61
CA ASN A 109 -9.31 -3.49 9.45
C ASN A 109 -9.52 -2.18 8.67
N LEU A 110 -8.77 -1.96 7.58
CA LEU A 110 -8.82 -0.71 6.82
C LEU A 110 -9.52 -0.84 5.48
N LEU A 111 -9.33 -1.96 4.77
CA LEU A 111 -9.82 -2.15 3.40
C LEU A 111 -11.18 -2.84 3.34
N THR A 112 -11.61 -3.46 4.44
CA THR A 112 -12.84 -4.26 4.49
C THR A 112 -13.92 -3.64 5.38
N MET A 113 -15.17 -3.73 4.94
CA MET A 113 -16.34 -3.35 5.72
C MET A 113 -16.71 -4.45 6.73
N PRO A 114 -17.20 -4.12 7.94
CA PRO A 114 -17.55 -2.78 8.41
C PRO A 114 -16.39 -2.00 9.04
N ASN A 115 -15.22 -2.62 9.21
CA ASN A 115 -14.10 -2.04 9.97
C ASN A 115 -13.57 -0.73 9.35
N MET A 116 -13.57 -0.61 8.02
CA MET A 116 -13.22 0.62 7.32
C MET A 116 -13.94 1.86 7.87
N ARG A 117 -15.20 1.74 8.30
CA ARG A 117 -15.99 2.87 8.87
C ARG A 117 -15.41 3.42 10.17
N LYS A 118 -14.64 2.63 10.91
CA LYS A 118 -13.93 3.07 12.12
C LYS A 118 -12.85 4.12 11.78
N HIS A 119 -12.38 4.12 10.53
CA HIS A 119 -11.41 5.09 10.01
C HIS A 119 -12.12 6.23 9.27
N ARG A 120 -12.90 7.02 10.02
CA ARG A 120 -13.86 8.01 9.50
C ARG A 120 -13.34 8.87 8.34
N LYS A 121 -12.24 9.59 8.52
CA LYS A 121 -11.68 10.47 7.46
C LYS A 121 -11.22 9.68 6.22
N TYR A 122 -10.67 8.49 6.42
CA TYR A 122 -10.27 7.61 5.32
C TYR A 122 -11.49 7.14 4.53
N TYR A 123 -12.52 6.67 5.24
CA TYR A 123 -13.79 6.23 4.67
C TYR A 123 -14.51 7.37 3.93
N GLU A 124 -14.65 8.55 4.54
CA GLU A 124 -15.28 9.73 3.93
C GLU A 124 -14.59 10.13 2.61
N ARG A 125 -13.25 10.15 2.57
CA ARG A 125 -12.48 10.42 1.35
C ARG A 125 -12.75 9.36 0.28
N LYS A 126 -12.76 8.07 0.65
CA LYS A 126 -13.03 6.96 -0.30
C LYS A 126 -14.46 7.01 -0.84
N THR A 127 -15.45 7.29 0.00
CA THR A 127 -16.84 7.50 -0.43
C THR A 127 -16.94 8.68 -1.38
N ARG A 128 -16.31 9.82 -1.06
CA ARG A 128 -16.33 10.99 -1.93
C ARG A 128 -15.69 10.72 -3.28
N THR A 129 -14.56 10.00 -3.29
CA THR A 129 -13.89 9.58 -4.51
C THR A 129 -14.77 8.68 -5.37
N ASN A 130 -15.47 7.70 -4.77
CA ASN A 130 -16.41 6.85 -5.49
C ASN A 130 -17.58 7.65 -6.10
N GLU A 131 -18.14 8.62 -5.37
CA GLU A 131 -19.21 9.49 -5.89
C GLU A 131 -18.77 10.28 -7.12
N ILE A 132 -17.56 10.87 -7.08
CA ILE A 132 -17.02 11.63 -8.21
C ILE A 132 -16.76 10.70 -9.39
N PHE A 133 -16.15 9.53 -9.14
CA PHE A 133 -15.89 8.51 -10.15
C PHE A 133 -17.18 8.08 -10.84
N GLU A 134 -18.20 7.67 -10.09
CA GLU A 134 -19.48 7.20 -10.66
C GLU A 134 -20.17 8.27 -11.50
N ARG A 135 -20.09 9.53 -11.08
CA ARG A 135 -20.67 10.67 -11.82
C ARG A 135 -19.98 10.85 -13.17
N ILE A 136 -18.65 10.79 -13.21
CA ILE A 136 -17.88 10.90 -14.46
C ILE A 136 -18.15 9.66 -15.33
N GLN A 137 -18.07 8.46 -14.75
CA GLN A 137 -18.29 7.19 -15.44
C GLN A 137 -19.62 7.14 -16.20
N LYS A 138 -20.72 7.57 -15.56
CA LYS A 138 -22.07 7.56 -16.15
C LYS A 138 -22.22 8.50 -17.36
N SER A 139 -21.35 9.49 -17.49
CA SER A 139 -21.37 10.43 -18.61
C SER A 139 -20.49 10.03 -19.80
N LEU A 140 -19.67 8.97 -19.64
CA LEU A 140 -18.75 8.49 -20.67
C LEU A 140 -19.41 7.46 -21.60
N LYS A 141 -18.90 7.37 -22.84
CA LYS A 141 -19.22 6.30 -23.78
C LYS A 141 -18.46 5.03 -23.41
N GLU A 142 -18.90 3.88 -23.93
CA GLU A 142 -18.40 2.55 -23.55
C GLU A 142 -16.87 2.39 -23.67
N HIS A 143 -16.26 2.86 -24.76
CA HIS A 143 -14.80 2.83 -24.95
C HIS A 143 -14.04 3.74 -23.98
N ASP A 144 -14.60 4.89 -23.63
CA ASP A 144 -13.98 5.86 -22.72
C ASP A 144 -14.14 5.46 -21.25
N SER A 145 -15.18 4.66 -20.97
CA SER A 145 -15.48 4.06 -19.67
C SER A 145 -14.38 3.08 -19.21
N GLU A 146 -13.71 2.40 -20.15
CA GLU A 146 -12.56 1.54 -19.82
C GLU A 146 -11.39 2.37 -19.28
N GLN A 147 -11.06 3.49 -19.94
CA GLN A 147 -9.96 4.36 -19.51
C GLN A 147 -10.19 4.95 -18.11
N MET A 148 -11.44 5.31 -17.82
CA MET A 148 -11.81 5.79 -16.49
C MET A 148 -11.69 4.69 -15.43
N THR A 149 -12.06 3.45 -15.77
CA THR A 149 -11.91 2.28 -14.89
C THR A 149 -10.43 2.01 -14.60
N THR A 150 -9.59 1.94 -15.63
CA THR A 150 -8.13 1.74 -15.48
C THR A 150 -7.53 2.84 -14.60
N PHE A 151 -7.83 4.11 -14.89
CA PHE A 151 -7.40 5.24 -14.07
C PHE A 151 -7.76 5.04 -12.60
N PHE A 152 -9.00 4.67 -12.30
CA PHE A 152 -9.46 4.47 -10.93
C PHE A 152 -8.81 3.25 -10.25
N CYS A 153 -8.65 2.14 -10.96
CA CYS A 153 -8.00 0.94 -10.47
C CYS A 153 -6.55 1.19 -10.06
N THR A 154 -5.80 2.02 -10.81
CA THR A 154 -4.41 2.34 -10.46
C THR A 154 -4.28 2.92 -9.04
N PHE A 155 -5.28 3.65 -8.55
CA PHE A 155 -5.23 4.19 -7.19
C PHE A 155 -5.39 3.12 -6.11
N GLY A 156 -6.22 2.11 -6.35
CA GLY A 156 -6.37 0.98 -5.44
C GLY A 156 -5.11 0.12 -5.38
N GLU A 157 -4.44 -0.06 -6.52
CA GLU A 157 -3.15 -0.76 -6.57
C GLU A 157 -2.05 0.00 -5.82
N LYS A 158 -1.95 1.32 -6.07
CA LYS A 158 -1.05 2.21 -5.32
C LYS A 158 -1.37 2.19 -3.81
N GLU A 159 -2.66 2.18 -3.42
CA GLU A 159 -3.09 2.08 -2.02
C GLU A 159 -2.55 0.81 -1.34
N LEU A 160 -2.70 -0.34 -2.00
CA LEU A 160 -2.24 -1.62 -1.50
C LEU A 160 -0.71 -1.67 -1.42
N GLY A 161 -0.02 -1.16 -2.45
CA GLY A 161 1.44 -1.02 -2.47
C GLY A 161 1.94 -0.17 -1.30
N VAL A 162 1.34 1.00 -1.08
CA VAL A 162 1.68 1.89 0.03
C VAL A 162 1.48 1.19 1.37
N LEU A 163 0.35 0.53 1.58
CA LEU A 163 0.07 -0.21 2.82
C LEU A 163 1.08 -1.33 3.06
N ARG A 164 1.39 -2.12 2.02
CA ARG A 164 2.32 -3.26 2.10
C ARG A 164 3.71 -2.82 2.52
N TYR A 165 4.27 -1.81 1.86
CA TYR A 165 5.60 -1.30 2.16
C TYR A 165 5.64 -0.60 3.53
N SER A 166 4.62 0.19 3.86
CA SER A 166 4.56 0.87 5.17
C SER A 166 4.46 -0.14 6.30
N PHE A 167 3.66 -1.20 6.14
CA PHE A 167 3.60 -2.31 7.07
C PHE A 167 4.96 -2.97 7.25
N TYR A 168 5.63 -3.33 6.15
CA TYR A 168 6.93 -4.00 6.25
C TYR A 168 8.01 -3.11 6.88
N MET A 169 7.99 -1.80 6.62
CA MET A 169 8.86 -0.84 7.30
C MET A 169 8.65 -0.84 8.82
N GLY A 170 7.40 -0.75 9.28
CA GLY A 170 7.09 -0.79 10.71
C GLY A 170 7.47 -2.14 11.34
N TYR A 171 7.25 -3.23 10.62
CA TYR A 171 7.63 -4.58 11.03
C TYR A 171 9.14 -4.70 11.22
N ARG A 172 9.93 -4.27 10.22
CA ARG A 172 11.40 -4.26 10.30
C ARG A 172 11.91 -3.38 11.44
N TYR A 173 11.32 -2.20 11.64
CA TYR A 173 11.67 -1.33 12.76
C TYR A 173 11.44 -1.99 14.13
N ALA A 174 10.37 -2.80 14.27
CA ALA A 174 10.16 -3.58 15.48
C ALA A 174 11.26 -4.62 15.71
N LEU A 175 11.67 -5.31 14.64
CA LEU A 175 12.75 -6.31 14.71
C LEU A 175 14.08 -5.66 15.06
N ASP A 176 14.39 -4.50 14.50
CA ASP A 176 15.61 -3.74 14.83
C ASP A 176 15.65 -3.40 16.33
N ILE A 177 14.52 -2.94 16.90
CA ILE A 177 14.40 -2.71 18.36
C ILE A 177 14.61 -4.01 19.16
N VAL A 178 14.05 -5.13 18.68
CA VAL A 178 14.21 -6.43 19.34
C VAL A 178 15.69 -6.85 19.34
N GLU A 179 16.41 -6.70 18.24
CA GLU A 179 17.84 -7.03 18.16
C GLU A 179 18.71 -6.13 19.05
N GLU A 180 18.38 -4.84 19.15
CA GLU A 180 19.08 -3.90 20.04
C GLU A 180 18.95 -4.30 21.52
N ILE A 181 17.82 -4.89 21.91
CA ILE A 181 17.52 -5.27 23.30
C ILE A 181 17.95 -6.71 23.60
N ASP A 182 17.68 -7.64 22.68
CA ASP A 182 18.07 -9.04 22.73
C ASP A 182 18.81 -9.42 21.45
N LEU A 183 20.14 -9.54 21.56
CA LEU A 183 21.06 -9.85 20.47
C LEU A 183 20.70 -11.10 19.66
N LEU A 184 19.89 -12.02 20.21
CA LEU A 184 19.41 -13.23 19.51
C LEU A 184 17.89 -13.25 19.37
N GLY A 185 17.21 -12.12 19.58
CA GLY A 185 15.76 -12.03 19.61
C GLY A 185 15.12 -12.42 18.28
N THR A 186 15.65 -11.91 17.16
CA THR A 186 15.16 -12.25 15.81
C THR A 186 15.47 -13.68 15.41
N VAL A 187 16.60 -14.24 15.86
CA VAL A 187 16.96 -15.64 15.62
C VAL A 187 15.86 -16.57 16.14
N LYS A 188 15.32 -16.28 17.33
CA LYS A 188 14.24 -17.06 17.97
C LYS A 188 12.94 -17.09 17.15
N ILE A 189 12.70 -16.08 16.31
CA ILE A 189 11.47 -15.94 15.53
C ILE A 189 11.70 -15.94 14.02
N THR A 190 12.87 -16.44 13.57
CA THR A 190 13.27 -16.44 12.15
C THR A 190 12.20 -17.06 11.24
N GLU A 191 11.55 -18.13 11.68
CA GLU A 191 10.47 -18.77 10.91
C GLU A 191 9.26 -17.84 10.69
N LYS A 192 8.89 -17.06 11.70
CA LYS A 192 7.77 -16.10 11.63
C LYS A 192 8.12 -14.93 10.71
N ILE A 193 9.38 -14.48 10.77
CA ILE A 193 9.92 -13.44 9.89
C ILE A 193 9.85 -13.90 8.43
N LEU A 194 10.44 -15.05 8.11
CA LEU A 194 10.46 -15.59 6.75
C LEU A 194 9.03 -15.83 6.22
N TYR A 195 8.12 -16.32 7.06
CA TYR A 195 6.73 -16.52 6.66
C TYR A 195 6.02 -15.20 6.34
N THR A 196 6.24 -14.17 7.16
CA THR A 196 5.66 -12.83 6.96
C THR A 196 6.21 -12.19 5.68
N GLU A 197 7.52 -12.23 5.47
CA GLU A 197 8.14 -11.72 4.24
C GLU A 197 7.67 -12.44 2.99
N TYR A 198 7.46 -13.76 3.08
CA TYR A 198 6.97 -14.57 1.98
C TYR A 198 5.53 -14.20 1.63
N LYS A 199 4.67 -14.07 2.65
CA LYS A 199 3.27 -13.62 2.48
C LYS A 199 3.17 -12.23 1.89
N LEU A 200 4.10 -11.34 2.23
CA LEU A 200 4.19 -9.99 1.64
C LEU A 200 4.82 -9.98 0.25
N GLY A 201 5.39 -11.09 -0.22
CA GLY A 201 6.05 -11.20 -1.53
C GLY A 201 7.45 -10.56 -1.59
N PHE A 202 8.09 -10.31 -0.43
CA PHE A 202 9.46 -9.81 -0.33
C PHE A 202 10.52 -10.90 -0.37
N THR A 203 10.14 -12.16 -0.12
CA THR A 203 11.02 -13.32 -0.29
C THR A 203 10.34 -14.43 -1.07
N MET A 204 11.16 -15.31 -1.64
CA MET A 204 10.73 -16.43 -2.47
C MET A 204 11.48 -17.69 -2.05
N THR A 205 10.77 -18.82 -2.11
CA THR A 205 11.39 -20.13 -1.99
C THR A 205 12.41 -20.36 -3.10
N ARG A 206 13.31 -21.32 -2.89
CA ARG A 206 14.31 -21.68 -3.90
C ARG A 206 13.66 -22.12 -5.21
N LYS A 207 12.60 -22.92 -5.13
CA LYS A 207 11.85 -23.42 -6.29
C LYS A 207 11.21 -22.31 -7.12
N GLU A 208 10.70 -21.27 -6.47
CA GLU A 208 10.09 -20.14 -7.20
C GLU A 208 11.15 -19.30 -7.93
N ARG A 209 12.31 -19.08 -7.31
CA ARG A 209 13.45 -18.40 -7.97
C ARG A 209 13.92 -19.16 -9.21
N GLU A 210 14.09 -20.48 -9.09
CA GLU A 210 14.46 -21.34 -10.23
C GLU A 210 13.42 -21.29 -11.37
N LYS A 211 12.13 -21.17 -11.03
CA LYS A 211 11.06 -21.01 -12.03
C LYS A 211 11.15 -19.64 -12.71
N GLN A 212 11.42 -18.58 -11.96
CA GLN A 212 11.55 -17.22 -12.49
C GLN A 212 12.77 -17.09 -13.42
N GLU A 213 13.92 -17.63 -13.03
CA GLU A 213 15.13 -17.66 -13.86
C GLU A 213 14.89 -18.36 -15.21
N LYS A 214 14.18 -19.50 -15.19
CA LYS A 214 13.81 -20.23 -16.42
C LYS A 214 12.84 -19.45 -17.30
N HIS A 215 11.93 -18.66 -16.73
CA HIS A 215 11.04 -17.81 -17.52
C HIS A 215 11.81 -16.67 -18.18
N LEU A 216 12.69 -16.00 -17.43
CA LEU A 216 13.47 -14.88 -17.95
C LEU A 216 14.42 -15.32 -19.07
N MET A 217 15.01 -16.52 -18.98
CA MET A 217 15.85 -17.08 -20.05
C MET A 217 15.07 -17.35 -21.34
N LYS A 218 13.77 -17.65 -21.27
CA LYS A 218 12.93 -17.90 -22.45
C LYS A 218 12.44 -16.64 -23.16
N GLU A 219 12.48 -15.48 -22.49
CA GLU A 219 12.07 -14.19 -23.08
C GLU A 219 13.23 -13.50 -23.83
N ILE A 220 14.45 -14.02 -23.73
CA ILE A 220 15.66 -13.50 -24.37
C ILE A 220 16.02 -14.28 -25.66
N GLU A 221 15.41 -15.45 -25.88
CA GLU A 221 15.53 -16.27 -27.10
C GLU A 221 14.46 -15.91 -28.14
#